data_AF-A0A7X5VMA4-F1
#
_entry.id   AF-A0A7X5VMA4-F1
#
_cell.length_a   1.000
_cell.length_b   1.000
_cell.length_c   1.000
_cell.angle_alpha   90.00
_cell.angle_beta   90.00
_cell.angle_gamma   90.00
#
_symmetry.space_group_name_H-M   'P 1'
#
loop_
_entity.id
_entity.type
_entity.pdbx_description
1 polymer ?
#
loop_
_entity_poly.entity_id
_entity_poly.type
_entity_poly.pdbx_seq_one_letter_code
_entity_poly.pdbx_strand_id
1 'polypeptide(L)'
;MALALGFAGLLSLPLALRPVLPWFGGLLTGTGGSLLTLAAGGSFIWIGWGLFRLRRRAWWATGISAVAIGVSTAWTVARTERAAWYRALDYPERQIERLLESGEPTRWPAIAATIAFTLATLGYLGWVRRHFVDRPR
;
A
#
# COMPACT_ATOMS: atom_id res chain seq x y z
N MET A 1 14.82 8.13 -9.75
CA MET A 1 14.17 7.35 -10.81
C MET A 1 13.85 5.91 -10.38
N ALA A 2 14.80 5.14 -9.85
CA ALA A 2 14.56 3.73 -9.47
C ALA A 2 13.40 3.50 -8.47
N LEU A 3 13.26 4.33 -7.42
CA LEU A 3 12.13 4.23 -6.47
C LEU A 3 10.76 4.58 -7.09
N ALA A 4 10.73 5.57 -7.98
CA ALA A 4 9.51 5.95 -8.69
C ALA A 4 9.12 4.88 -9.73
N LEU A 5 10.10 4.25 -10.37
CA LEU A 5 9.89 3.11 -11.27
C LEU A 5 9.47 1.85 -10.51
N GLY A 6 10.04 1.60 -9.33
CA GLY A 6 9.62 0.50 -8.46
C GLY A 6 8.18 0.69 -7.94
N PHE A 7 7.81 1.91 -7.60
CA PHE A 7 6.44 2.24 -7.19
C PHE A 7 5.46 2.20 -8.38
N ALA A 8 5.86 2.69 -9.55
CA ALA A 8 5.07 2.56 -10.78
C ALA A 8 4.90 1.09 -11.22
N GLY A 9 5.92 0.25 -11.02
CA GLY A 9 5.87 -1.19 -11.24
C GLY A 9 5.05 -1.95 -10.18
N LEU A 10 4.91 -1.42 -8.96
CA LEU A 10 3.97 -1.93 -7.97
C LEU A 10 2.53 -1.49 -8.25
N LEU A 11 2.33 -0.32 -8.88
CA LEU A 11 1.03 0.18 -9.33
C LEU A 11 0.52 -0.51 -10.61
N SER A 12 1.40 -1.11 -11.42
CA SER A 12 0.99 -1.79 -12.65
C SER A 12 0.20 -3.06 -12.38
N LEU A 13 0.45 -3.76 -11.27
CA LEU A 13 -0.30 -4.95 -10.86
C LEU A 13 -1.79 -4.66 -10.57
N PRO A 14 -2.17 -3.72 -9.69
CA PRO A 14 -3.58 -3.40 -9.44
C PRO A 14 -4.27 -2.71 -10.63
N LEU A 15 -3.53 -2.03 -11.52
CA LEU A 15 -4.10 -1.48 -12.76
C LEU A 15 -4.36 -2.55 -13.82
N ALA A 16 -3.52 -3.61 -13.88
CA ALA A 16 -3.66 -4.71 -14.83
C ALA A 16 -4.61 -5.82 -14.32
N LEU A 17 -4.70 -6.02 -13.02
CA LEU A 17 -5.53 -7.00 -12.34
C LEU A 17 -6.46 -6.24 -11.40
N ARG A 18 -7.68 -5.91 -11.87
CA ARG A 18 -8.78 -5.23 -11.14
C ARG A 18 -8.36 -4.63 -9.79
N PRO A 19 -8.25 -3.29 -9.64
CA PRO A 19 -7.70 -2.70 -8.43
C PRO A 19 -8.59 -3.03 -7.23
N VAL A 20 -8.14 -3.99 -6.43
CA VAL A 20 -8.70 -4.32 -5.12
C VAL A 20 -7.84 -3.63 -4.09
N LEU A 21 -8.33 -2.49 -3.59
CA LEU A 21 -7.59 -1.68 -2.63
C LEU A 21 -8.18 -1.83 -1.23
N PRO A 22 -7.35 -2.16 -0.22
CA PRO A 22 -7.78 -2.08 1.16
C PRO A 22 -7.95 -0.62 1.58
N TRP A 23 -9.16 -0.26 1.97
CA TRP A 23 -9.51 1.09 2.40
C TRP A 23 -10.32 1.05 3.68
N PHE A 24 -9.63 1.30 4.80
CA PHE A 24 -10.21 1.48 6.13
C PHE A 24 -11.30 0.46 6.51
N GLY A 25 -11.06 -0.83 6.26
CA GLY A 25 -11.93 -1.92 6.70
C GLY A 25 -12.81 -2.50 5.60
N GLY A 26 -12.76 -1.91 4.39
CA GLY A 26 -13.45 -2.40 3.20
C GLY A 26 -12.51 -2.60 2.02
N LEU A 27 -13.03 -3.28 1.00
CA LEU A 27 -12.36 -3.45 -0.29
C LEU A 27 -12.98 -2.49 -1.28
N LEU A 28 -12.16 -1.57 -1.78
CA LEU A 28 -12.54 -0.70 -2.88
C LEU A 28 -12.18 -1.39 -4.19
N THR A 29 -13.18 -1.58 -5.04
CA THR A 29 -13.05 -2.23 -6.35
C THR A 29 -13.68 -1.36 -7.44
N GLY A 30 -13.48 -1.76 -8.70
CA GLY A 30 -14.06 -1.07 -9.86
C GLY A 30 -13.60 0.39 -9.97
N THR A 31 -14.51 1.28 -10.38
CA THR A 31 -14.20 2.70 -10.65
C THR A 31 -13.65 3.44 -9.44
N GLY A 32 -14.17 3.18 -8.24
CA GLY A 32 -13.69 3.80 -7.01
C GLY A 32 -12.25 3.39 -6.69
N GLY A 33 -11.94 2.09 -6.83
CA GLY A 33 -10.57 1.57 -6.67
C GLY A 33 -9.61 2.17 -7.70
N SER A 34 -10.05 2.30 -8.96
CA SER A 34 -9.25 2.90 -10.04
C SER A 34 -8.93 4.38 -9.79
N LEU A 35 -9.93 5.18 -9.42
CA LEU A 35 -9.74 6.61 -9.13
C LEU A 35 -8.79 6.82 -7.94
N LEU A 36 -8.96 6.04 -6.88
CA LEU A 36 -8.09 6.09 -5.71
C LEU A 36 -6.65 5.67 -6.06
N THR A 37 -6.50 4.62 -6.88
CA THR A 37 -5.17 4.19 -7.39
C THR A 37 -4.48 5.31 -8.16
N LEU A 38 -5.21 5.99 -9.05
CA LEU A 38 -4.67 7.12 -9.84
C LEU A 38 -4.29 8.30 -8.95
N ALA A 39 -5.16 8.67 -7.99
CA ALA A 39 -4.89 9.74 -7.04
C ALA A 39 -3.67 9.43 -6.16
N ALA A 40 -3.54 8.18 -5.71
CA ALA A 40 -2.36 7.71 -4.98
C ALA A 40 -1.11 7.81 -5.86
N GLY A 41 -1.16 7.31 -7.10
CA GLY A 41 -0.05 7.39 -8.06
C GLY A 41 0.43 8.83 -8.28
N GLY A 42 -0.49 9.77 -8.51
CA GLY A 42 -0.15 11.19 -8.63
C GLY A 42 0.50 11.77 -7.37
N SER A 43 -0.02 11.41 -6.19
CA SER A 43 0.54 11.80 -4.90
C SER A 43 1.97 11.25 -4.72
N PHE A 44 2.22 10.00 -5.09
CA PHE A 44 3.55 9.39 -5.01
C PHE A 44 4.55 9.98 -6.00
N ILE A 45 4.12 10.36 -7.21
CA ILE A 45 4.97 11.09 -8.15
C ILE A 45 5.38 12.44 -7.54
N TRP A 46 4.44 13.17 -6.95
CA TRP A 46 4.72 14.44 -6.28
C TRP A 46 5.66 14.27 -5.08
N ILE A 47 5.43 13.27 -4.23
CA ILE A 47 6.31 12.93 -3.10
C ILE A 47 7.71 12.57 -3.61
N GLY A 48 7.81 11.70 -4.62
CA GLY A 48 9.07 11.28 -5.22
C GLY A 48 9.86 12.46 -5.79
N TRP A 49 9.18 13.40 -6.44
CA TRP A 49 9.79 14.65 -6.91
C TRP A 49 10.27 15.54 -5.76
N GLY A 50 9.49 15.64 -4.69
CA GLY A 50 9.86 16.37 -3.49
C GLY A 50 11.06 15.77 -2.77
N LEU A 51 11.16 14.43 -2.70
CA LEU A 51 12.31 13.70 -2.17
C LEU A 51 13.55 13.91 -3.04
N PHE A 52 13.41 13.91 -4.37
CA PHE A 52 14.51 14.23 -5.30
C PHE A 52 15.06 15.64 -5.06
N ARG A 53 14.20 16.60 -4.73
CA ARG A 53 14.59 17.96 -4.35
C ARG A 53 15.00 18.11 -2.88
N LEU A 54 15.16 17.02 -2.14
CA LEU A 54 15.50 17.00 -0.71
C LEU A 54 14.60 17.90 0.14
N ARG A 55 13.31 18.03 -0.22
CA ARG A 55 12.37 18.87 0.53
C ARG A 55 11.93 18.15 1.80
N ARG A 56 12.13 18.78 2.96
CA ARG A 56 11.70 18.25 4.26
C ARG A 56 10.20 17.96 4.35
N ARG A 57 9.36 18.72 3.63
CA ARG A 57 7.91 18.46 3.50
C ARG A 57 7.60 17.12 2.82
N ALA A 58 8.38 16.75 1.81
CA ALA A 58 8.19 15.49 1.09
C ALA A 58 8.56 14.30 1.97
N TRP A 59 9.59 14.44 2.82
CA TRP A 59 9.94 13.43 3.81
C TRP A 59 8.80 13.14 4.80
N TRP A 60 8.18 14.19 5.35
CA TRP A 60 6.99 14.05 6.21
C TRP A 60 5.81 13.42 5.46
N ALA A 61 5.55 13.85 4.22
CA ALA A 61 4.49 13.29 3.40
C ALA A 61 4.69 11.77 3.15
N THR A 62 5.92 11.31 2.91
CA THR A 62 6.22 9.88 2.77
C THR A 62 5.93 9.13 4.06
N GLY A 63 6.36 9.65 5.21
CA GLY A 63 6.12 9.01 6.51
C GLY A 63 4.63 8.88 6.84
N ILE A 64 3.87 9.97 6.67
CA ILE A 64 2.41 9.96 6.88
C ILE A 64 1.73 8.98 5.93
N SER A 65 2.11 8.98 4.66
CA SER A 65 1.53 8.08 3.65
C SER A 65 1.83 6.61 3.98
N ALA A 66 3.05 6.29 4.41
CA ALA A 66 3.43 4.94 4.80
C ALA A 66 2.62 4.43 6.00
N VAL A 67 2.44 5.27 7.02
CA VAL A 67 1.61 4.93 8.20
C VAL A 67 0.14 4.77 7.79
N ALA A 68 -0.41 5.70 7.03
CA ALA A 68 -1.81 5.65 6.60
C ALA A 68 -2.11 4.37 5.80
N ILE A 69 -1.22 4.01 4.86
CA ILE A 69 -1.36 2.79 4.05
C ILE A 69 -1.19 1.54 4.92
N GLY A 70 -0.16 1.50 5.78
CA GLY A 70 0.07 0.37 6.68
C GLY A 70 -1.12 0.11 7.61
N VAL A 71 -1.64 1.16 8.25
CA VAL A 71 -2.81 1.07 9.14
C VAL A 71 -4.07 0.68 8.37
N SER A 72 -4.36 1.33 7.23
CA SER A 72 -5.52 0.98 6.40
C SER A 72 -5.47 -0.49 5.96
N THR A 73 -4.30 -0.95 5.53
CA THR A 73 -4.09 -2.33 5.07
C THR A 73 -4.25 -3.31 6.21
N ALA A 74 -3.55 -3.12 7.33
CA ALA A 74 -3.65 -3.99 8.49
C ALA A 74 -5.08 -4.06 9.05
N TRP A 75 -5.76 -2.91 9.15
CA TRP A 75 -7.14 -2.83 9.60
C TRP A 75 -8.12 -3.54 8.66
N THR A 76 -7.93 -3.38 7.35
CA THR A 76 -8.75 -4.07 6.35
C THR A 76 -8.53 -5.57 6.36
N VAL A 77 -7.28 -6.02 6.40
CA VAL A 77 -6.96 -7.46 6.51
C VAL A 77 -7.53 -8.07 7.80
N ALA A 78 -7.50 -7.31 8.91
CA ALA A 78 -8.08 -7.76 10.18
C ALA A 78 -9.60 -7.92 10.10
N ARG A 79 -10.32 -6.96 9.51
CA ARG A 79 -11.79 -6.96 9.46
C ARG A 79 -12.40 -7.78 8.32
N THR A 80 -11.79 -7.76 7.15
CA THR A 80 -12.40 -8.33 5.95
C THR A 80 -12.23 -9.85 5.91
N GLU A 81 -13.32 -10.55 5.58
CA GLU A 81 -13.28 -12.00 5.40
C GLU A 81 -12.40 -12.40 4.23
N ARG A 82 -11.69 -13.53 4.37
CA ARG A 82 -10.84 -14.08 3.31
C ARG A 82 -11.62 -14.35 2.02
N ALA A 83 -12.83 -14.88 2.15
CA ALA A 83 -13.73 -15.10 1.02
C ALA A 83 -14.03 -13.80 0.26
N ALA A 84 -14.21 -12.68 0.97
CA ALA A 84 -14.49 -11.39 0.34
C ALA A 84 -13.30 -10.87 -0.47
N TRP A 85 -12.06 -11.13 -0.04
CA TRP A 85 -10.86 -10.83 -0.82
C TRP A 85 -10.81 -11.63 -2.12
N TYR A 86 -11.06 -12.93 -2.08
CA TYR A 86 -11.06 -13.77 -3.28
C TYR A 86 -12.21 -13.42 -4.25
N ARG A 87 -13.40 -13.12 -3.72
CA ARG A 87 -14.51 -12.61 -4.54
C ARG A 87 -14.18 -11.28 -5.19
N ALA A 88 -13.51 -10.37 -4.46
CA ALA A 88 -13.08 -9.08 -5.04
C ALA A 88 -12.07 -9.27 -6.18
N LEU A 89 -11.30 -10.35 -6.15
CA LEU A 89 -10.38 -10.78 -7.21
C LEU A 89 -11.04 -11.60 -8.32
N ASP A 90 -12.38 -11.75 -8.31
CA ASP A 90 -13.16 -12.49 -9.32
C ASP A 90 -12.88 -14.01 -9.36
N TYR A 91 -12.44 -14.60 -8.23
CA TYR A 91 -12.26 -16.05 -8.14
C TYR A 91 -13.61 -16.77 -8.18
N PRO A 92 -13.75 -17.90 -8.92
CA PRO A 92 -14.94 -18.72 -8.90
C PRO A 92 -15.21 -19.32 -7.52
N GLU A 93 -16.48 -19.41 -7.11
CA GLU A 93 -16.92 -19.88 -5.79
C GLU A 93 -16.36 -21.26 -5.44
N ARG A 94 -16.33 -22.19 -6.41
CA ARG A 94 -15.75 -23.54 -6.23
C ARG A 94 -14.23 -23.53 -5.98
N GLN A 95 -13.53 -22.47 -6.37
CA GLN A 95 -12.11 -22.29 -6.05
C GLN A 95 -11.96 -21.64 -4.67
N ILE A 96 -12.82 -20.67 -4.34
CA ILE A 96 -12.85 -20.03 -3.03
C ILE A 96 -13.07 -21.07 -1.93
N GLU A 97 -14.06 -21.96 -2.10
CA GLU A 97 -14.34 -23.05 -1.16
C GLU A 97 -13.11 -23.94 -0.95
N ARG A 98 -12.47 -24.39 -2.04
CA ARG A 98 -11.25 -25.20 -1.96
C ARG A 98 -10.08 -24.49 -1.28
N LEU A 99 -9.90 -23.19 -1.52
CA LEU A 99 -8.86 -22.39 -0.86
C LEU A 99 -9.14 -22.24 0.63
N LEU A 100 -10.40 -22.02 1.02
CA LEU A 100 -10.78 -21.91 2.43
C LEU A 100 -10.68 -23.26 3.17
N GLU A 101 -11.01 -24.37 2.51
CA GLU A 101 -10.91 -25.73 3.05
C GLU A 101 -9.46 -26.21 3.18
N SER A 102 -8.55 -25.74 2.31
CA SER A 102 -7.13 -26.12 2.31
C SER A 102 -6.35 -25.68 3.56
N GLY A 103 -7.02 -25.08 4.55
CA GLY A 103 -6.39 -24.66 5.80
C GLY A 103 -5.41 -23.51 5.61
N GLU A 104 -5.73 -22.59 4.68
CA GLU A 104 -4.88 -21.44 4.39
C GLU A 104 -4.41 -20.73 5.67
N PRO A 105 -3.14 -20.30 5.72
CA PRO A 105 -2.54 -19.71 6.91
C PRO A 105 -3.40 -18.57 7.46
N THR A 106 -3.44 -18.47 8.79
CA THR A 106 -4.16 -17.44 9.54
C THR A 106 -3.85 -16.05 8.98
N ARG A 107 -4.72 -15.05 9.18
CA ARG A 107 -4.48 -13.67 8.69
C ARG A 107 -3.26 -12.97 9.34
N TRP A 108 -2.72 -13.56 10.40
CA TRP A 108 -1.65 -13.01 11.21
C TRP A 108 -0.32 -12.75 10.48
N PRO A 109 0.22 -13.64 9.64
CA PRO A 109 1.45 -13.38 8.90
C PRO A 109 1.31 -12.19 7.95
N ALA A 110 0.14 -12.00 7.31
CA ALA A 110 -0.10 -10.85 6.44
C ALA A 110 -0.14 -9.53 7.23
N ILE A 111 -0.81 -9.51 8.39
CA ILE A 111 -0.84 -8.34 9.29
C ILE A 111 0.57 -8.06 9.83
N ALA A 112 1.28 -9.08 10.31
CA ALA A 112 2.63 -8.97 10.84
C ALA A 112 3.62 -8.47 9.78
N ALA A 113 3.55 -8.99 8.55
CA ALA A 113 4.36 -8.53 7.43
C ALA A 113 4.06 -7.06 7.09
N THR A 114 2.79 -6.66 7.08
CA THR A 114 2.38 -5.26 6.85
C THR A 114 2.96 -4.32 7.91
N ILE A 115 2.85 -4.69 9.18
CA ILE A 115 3.38 -3.92 10.31
C ILE A 115 4.91 -3.86 10.23
N ALA A 116 5.58 -5.00 10.04
CA ALA A 116 7.03 -5.09 9.95
C ALA A 116 7.57 -4.24 8.80
N PHE A 117 6.94 -4.31 7.63
CA PHE A 117 7.32 -3.50 6.46
C PHE A 117 7.10 -2.00 6.70
N THR A 118 6.01 -1.63 7.38
CA THR A 118 5.73 -0.24 7.76
C THR A 118 6.81 0.27 8.73
N LEU A 119 7.15 -0.50 9.76
CA LEU A 119 8.20 -0.15 10.72
C LEU A 119 9.59 -0.08 10.07
N ALA A 120 9.93 -1.02 9.20
CA ALA A 120 11.18 -0.99 8.43
C ALA A 120 11.27 0.26 7.56
N THR A 121 10.17 0.64 6.91
CA THR A 121 10.08 1.87 6.10
C THR A 121 10.29 3.12 6.96
N LEU A 122 9.67 3.18 8.15
CA LEU A 122 9.85 4.30 9.08
C LEU A 122 11.27 4.37 9.64
N GLY A 123 11.87 3.23 9.99
CA GLY A 123 13.27 3.15 10.43
C GLY A 123 14.22 3.63 9.35
N TYR A 124 14.02 3.18 8.11
CA TYR A 124 14.77 3.66 6.95
C TYR A 124 14.59 5.17 6.74
N LEU A 125 13.35 5.69 6.78
CA LEU A 125 13.10 7.13 6.66
C LEU A 125 13.78 7.94 7.77
N GLY A 126 13.77 7.43 9.00
CA GLY A 126 14.48 8.01 10.14
C GLY A 126 16.00 8.10 9.88
N TRP A 127 16.59 7.05 9.31
CA TRP A 127 17.99 7.05 8.92
C TRP A 127 18.29 8.02 7.77
N VAL A 128 17.46 8.07 6.73
CA VAL A 128 17.66 8.98 5.58
C VAL A 128 17.44 10.44 5.97
N ARG A 129 16.69 10.74 7.06
CA ARG A 129 16.44 12.11 7.55
C ARG A 129 17.71 12.96 7.61
N ARG A 130 18.86 12.35 7.95
CA ARG A 130 20.17 13.03 8.04
C ARG A 130 20.66 13.66 6.72
N HIS A 131 20.13 13.24 5.58
CA HIS A 131 20.49 13.75 4.26
C HIS A 131 19.59 14.92 3.78
N PHE A 132 18.50 15.21 4.50
CA PHE A 132 17.64 16.34 4.19
C PHE A 132 18.19 17.61 4.82
N VAL A 133 18.86 18.44 4.01
CA VAL A 133 19.38 19.74 4.40
C VAL A 133 18.28 20.79 4.21
N ASP A 134 17.83 21.43 5.29
CA ASP A 134 17.07 22.67 5.20
C ASP A 134 18.01 23.74 4.64
N ARG A 135 17.94 24.03 3.33
CA ARG A 135 18.58 25.24 2.81
C ARG A 135 17.81 26.44 3.36
N PRO A 136 18.40 27.28 4.24
CA PRO A 136 17.78 28.55 4.57
C PRO A 136 17.65 29.34 3.26
N ARG A 137 16.43 29.83 3.01
CA ARG A 137 16.18 30.82 1.97
C ARG A 137 16.61 32.19 2.47
#